data_AF-A0A1H3IL24-F1
#
_entry.id   AF-A0A1H3IL24-F1
#
_cell.length_a   1.000
_cell.length_b   1.000
_cell.length_c   1.000
_cell.angle_alpha   90.00
_cell.angle_beta   90.00
_cell.angle_gamma   90.00
#
_symmetry.space_group_name_H-M   'P 1'
#
loop_
_entity.id
_entity.type
_entity.pdbx_description
1 polymer ?
#
loop_
_entity_poly.entity_id
_entity_poly.type
_entity_poly.pdbx_seq_one_letter_code
_entity_poly.pdbx_strand_id
1 'polypeptide(L)'
;MRDPAADLVFQHFRARNLAGLQGIRHHLDKHELQAGRVQLLADIADHLHAHGFDGKRKPLDDGYREMLLELATMIGPVAVLLGTQRNAPISGDYELVRCLLNQLQEHQDELIIEQIPAALMNSQFHVGMLLVRFYLHKLPAGRKPERKLTAMELYQAFEALDEVVPFNSQGNEELAALEIMKLMVDTGFVHNILYRAQTGKFVPSQSFYNALNVLKPAEQQFLKQFHAPKKA
;
A
#
# COMPACT_ATOMS: atom_id res chain seq x y z
N MET A 1 9.49 3.70 29.49
CA MET A 1 9.50 2.37 30.11
C MET A 1 9.18 1.38 29.01
N ARG A 2 9.86 0.23 28.92
CA ARG A 2 9.51 -0.81 27.94
C ARG A 2 8.28 -1.56 28.43
N ASP A 3 7.29 -1.75 27.55
CA ASP A 3 6.05 -2.45 27.88
C ASP A 3 6.28 -3.96 27.91
N PRO A 4 6.00 -4.64 29.05
CA PRO A 4 6.33 -6.06 29.23
C PRO A 4 5.59 -6.96 28.22
N ALA A 5 4.37 -6.60 27.81
CA ALA A 5 3.62 -7.31 26.79
C ALA A 5 4.31 -7.25 25.40
N ALA A 6 4.82 -6.08 25.01
CA ALA A 6 5.52 -5.91 23.74
C ALA A 6 6.86 -6.66 23.72
N ASP A 7 7.62 -6.60 24.82
CA ASP A 7 8.89 -7.32 24.95
C ASP A 7 8.70 -8.85 24.85
N LEU A 8 7.64 -9.38 25.48
CA LEU A 8 7.33 -10.80 25.41
C LEU A 8 6.96 -11.24 23.98
N VAL A 9 6.11 -10.46 23.29
CA VAL A 9 5.76 -10.72 21.89
C VAL A 9 7.01 -10.69 21.00
N PHE A 10 7.88 -9.70 21.19
CA PHE A 10 9.12 -9.59 20.43
C PHE A 10 10.09 -10.75 20.71
N GLN A 11 10.17 -11.24 21.96
CA GLN A 11 10.99 -12.40 22.30
C GLN A 11 10.56 -13.65 21.51
N HIS A 12 9.26 -13.92 21.43
CA HIS A 12 8.73 -15.02 20.63
C HIS A 12 8.97 -14.81 19.13
N PHE A 13 8.81 -13.57 18.63
CA PHE A 13 9.12 -13.20 17.25
C PHE A 13 10.57 -13.50 16.88
N ARG A 14 11.51 -13.02 17.70
CA ARG A 14 12.95 -13.22 17.51
C ARG A 14 13.34 -14.69 17.53
N ALA A 15 12.72 -15.48 18.41
CA ALA A 15 12.94 -16.92 18.50
C ALA A 15 12.23 -17.73 17.40
N ARG A 16 11.45 -17.08 16.52
CA ARG A 16 10.58 -17.72 15.51
C ARG A 16 9.64 -18.77 16.13
N ASN A 17 9.16 -18.49 17.35
CA ASN A 17 8.33 -19.42 18.12
C ASN A 17 6.85 -19.10 17.91
N LEU A 18 6.28 -19.57 16.80
CA LEU A 18 4.87 -19.36 16.46
C LEU A 18 3.92 -19.95 17.50
N ALA A 19 4.17 -21.18 17.94
CA ALA A 19 3.35 -21.85 18.94
C ALA A 19 3.33 -21.07 20.28
N GLY A 20 4.48 -20.52 20.68
CA GLY A 20 4.57 -19.65 21.85
C GLY A 20 3.78 -18.36 21.68
N LEU A 21 3.87 -17.72 20.51
CA LEU A 21 3.12 -16.51 20.19
C LEU A 21 1.60 -16.74 20.24
N GLN A 22 1.14 -17.84 19.66
CA GLN A 22 -0.25 -18.28 19.71
C GLN A 22 -0.72 -18.60 21.12
N GLY A 23 0.16 -19.22 21.93
CA GLY A 23 -0.12 -19.55 23.33
C GLY A 23 -0.30 -18.31 24.20
N ILE A 24 0.48 -17.25 24.00
CA ILE A 24 0.38 -16.03 24.82
C ILE A 24 -0.74 -15.09 24.38
N ARG A 25 -1.23 -15.19 23.13
CA ARG A 25 -2.19 -14.25 22.54
C ARG A 25 -3.40 -13.91 23.43
N HIS A 26 -3.96 -14.92 24.09
CA HIS A 26 -5.16 -14.76 24.94
C HIS A 26 -4.86 -14.30 26.36
N HIS A 27 -3.58 -14.24 26.74
CA HIS A 27 -3.10 -13.87 28.08
C HIS A 27 -2.43 -12.49 28.12
N LEU A 28 -2.22 -11.85 26.97
CA LEU A 28 -1.64 -10.52 26.88
C LEU A 28 -2.66 -9.44 27.25
N ASP A 29 -2.21 -8.46 28.03
CA ASP A 29 -2.96 -7.22 28.21
C ASP A 29 -2.99 -6.44 26.87
N LYS A 30 -4.19 -6.29 26.32
CA LYS A 30 -4.40 -5.62 25.04
C LYS A 30 -4.06 -4.13 25.10
N HIS A 31 -4.30 -3.46 26.23
CA HIS A 31 -4.00 -2.04 26.38
C HIS A 31 -2.49 -1.81 26.44
N GLU A 32 -1.77 -2.63 27.20
CA GLU A 32 -0.30 -2.56 27.24
C GLU A 32 0.31 -2.88 25.88
N LEU A 33 -0.19 -3.92 25.20
CA LEU A 33 0.32 -4.27 23.87
C LEU A 33 0.07 -3.17 22.83
N GLN A 34 -1.09 -2.51 22.89
CA GLN A 34 -1.39 -1.38 21.99
C GLN A 34 -0.53 -0.15 22.31
N ALA A 35 -0.24 0.12 23.59
CA ALA A 35 0.67 1.19 24.00
C ALA A 35 2.10 0.95 23.48
N GLY A 36 2.60 -0.28 23.58
CA GLY A 36 3.93 -0.68 23.12
C GLY A 36 4.04 -0.99 21.62
N ARG A 37 2.93 -0.89 20.86
CA ARG A 37 2.85 -1.34 19.46
C ARG A 37 3.90 -0.71 18.54
N VAL A 38 4.12 0.60 18.67
CA VAL A 38 5.08 1.32 17.82
C VAL A 38 6.51 0.82 18.05
N GLN A 39 6.88 0.64 19.33
CA GLN A 39 8.18 0.11 19.70
C GLN A 39 8.34 -1.34 19.26
N LEU A 40 7.32 -2.18 19.44
CA LEU A 40 7.31 -3.57 18.97
C LEU A 40 7.56 -3.67 17.46
N LEU A 41 6.84 -2.87 16.66
CA LEU A 41 7.01 -2.87 15.21
C LEU A 41 8.41 -2.39 14.79
N ALA A 42 8.98 -1.42 15.52
CA ALA A 42 10.36 -0.99 15.32
C ALA A 42 11.36 -2.12 15.66
N ASP A 43 11.23 -2.77 16.81
CA ASP A 43 12.14 -3.86 17.20
C ASP A 43 12.07 -5.04 16.21
N ILE A 44 10.87 -5.37 15.71
CA ILE A 44 10.67 -6.37 14.65
C ILE A 44 11.35 -5.97 13.35
N ALA A 45 11.18 -4.73 12.92
CA ALA A 45 11.76 -4.25 11.68
C ALA A 45 13.30 -4.23 11.72
N ASP A 46 13.89 -3.80 12.84
CA ASP A 46 15.34 -3.86 13.07
C ASP A 46 15.85 -5.30 13.05
N HIS A 47 15.12 -6.24 13.66
CA HIS A 47 15.46 -7.65 13.64
C HIS A 47 15.40 -8.24 12.24
N LEU A 48 14.33 -7.97 11.48
CA LEU A 48 14.20 -8.43 10.09
C LEU A 48 15.33 -7.87 9.21
N HIS A 49 15.67 -6.59 9.39
CA HIS A 49 16.78 -5.95 8.70
C HIS A 49 18.12 -6.62 9.01
N ALA A 50 18.40 -6.91 10.28
CA ALA A 50 19.60 -7.63 10.69
C ALA A 50 19.70 -9.03 10.07
N HIS A 51 18.56 -9.63 9.70
CA HIS A 51 18.48 -10.92 9.00
C HIS A 51 18.41 -10.77 7.47
N GLY A 52 18.67 -9.58 6.95
CA GLY A 52 18.84 -9.32 5.53
C GLY A 52 17.55 -9.03 4.76
N PHE A 53 16.42 -8.81 5.44
CA PHE A 53 15.20 -8.32 4.81
C PHE A 53 15.32 -6.81 4.53
N ASP A 54 15.03 -6.40 3.30
CA ASP A 54 15.12 -5.00 2.87
C ASP A 54 13.76 -4.38 2.55
N GLY A 55 12.68 -5.15 2.70
CA GLY A 55 11.31 -4.70 2.40
C GLY A 55 11.06 -4.38 0.92
N LYS A 56 11.99 -4.69 0.02
CA LYS A 56 11.95 -4.23 -1.38
C LYS A 56 12.26 -5.34 -2.37
N ARG A 57 13.40 -6.03 -2.22
CA ARG A 57 13.91 -6.97 -3.22
C ARG A 57 13.94 -8.40 -2.70
N LYS A 58 14.16 -8.59 -1.41
CA LYS A 58 14.22 -9.92 -0.81
C LYS A 58 12.87 -10.30 -0.22
N PRO A 59 12.28 -11.44 -0.64
CA PRO A 59 11.06 -11.94 -0.04
C PRO A 59 11.30 -12.29 1.43
N LEU A 60 10.23 -12.22 2.20
CA LEU A 60 10.26 -12.61 3.60
C LEU A 60 10.31 -14.14 3.71
N ASP A 61 11.12 -14.65 4.63
CA ASP A 61 11.15 -16.08 4.97
C ASP A 61 9.77 -16.55 5.45
N ASP A 62 9.35 -17.76 5.07
CA ASP A 62 8.02 -18.30 5.37
C ASP A 62 7.73 -18.27 6.88
N GLY A 63 8.73 -18.59 7.71
CA GLY A 63 8.60 -18.52 9.16
C GLY A 63 8.30 -17.10 9.65
N TYR A 64 8.99 -16.07 9.14
CA TYR A 64 8.68 -14.68 9.51
C TYR A 64 7.34 -14.22 8.95
N ARG A 65 6.91 -14.72 7.78
CA ARG A 65 5.58 -14.42 7.22
C ARG A 65 4.48 -14.91 8.16
N GLU A 66 4.58 -16.14 8.64
CA GLU A 66 3.64 -16.70 9.62
C GLU A 66 3.64 -15.92 10.94
N MET A 67 4.81 -15.54 11.43
CA MET A 67 4.91 -14.72 12.65
C MET A 67 4.23 -13.35 12.49
N LEU A 68 4.39 -12.68 11.34
CA LEU A 68 3.74 -11.39 11.07
C LEU A 68 2.22 -11.53 10.87
N LEU A 69 1.75 -12.64 10.30
CA LEU A 69 0.32 -12.94 10.20
C LEU A 69 -0.29 -13.18 11.59
N GLU A 70 0.38 -13.93 12.46
CA GLU A 70 -0.09 -14.12 13.83
C GLU A 70 -0.05 -12.79 14.61
N LEU A 71 1.00 -11.99 14.43
CA LEU A 71 1.10 -10.65 15.01
C LEU A 71 -0.09 -9.77 14.61
N ALA A 72 -0.51 -9.81 13.35
CA ALA A 72 -1.67 -9.07 12.87
C ALA A 72 -2.96 -9.44 13.60
N THR A 73 -3.11 -10.67 14.10
CA THR A 73 -4.27 -11.06 14.92
C THR A 73 -4.28 -10.40 16.30
N MET A 74 -3.11 -9.97 16.80
CA MET A 74 -2.94 -9.36 18.12
C MET A 74 -3.02 -7.83 18.08
N ILE A 75 -2.34 -7.21 17.11
CA ILE A 75 -2.21 -5.75 17.02
C ILE A 75 -3.02 -5.12 15.87
N GLY A 76 -3.66 -5.96 15.05
CA GLY A 76 -4.46 -5.56 13.88
C GLY A 76 -3.67 -5.61 12.57
N PRO A 77 -4.29 -6.01 11.45
CA PRO A 77 -3.64 -6.12 10.15
C PRO A 77 -3.14 -4.77 9.60
N VAL A 78 -3.87 -3.68 9.86
CA VAL A 78 -3.45 -2.32 9.46
C VAL A 78 -2.07 -1.96 10.02
N ALA A 79 -1.84 -2.27 11.30
CA ALA A 79 -0.59 -1.92 11.97
C ALA A 79 0.62 -2.66 11.36
N VAL A 80 0.43 -3.90 10.91
CA VAL A 80 1.47 -4.68 10.26
C VAL A 80 1.65 -4.27 8.79
N LEU A 81 0.54 -3.99 8.11
CA LEU A 81 0.53 -3.58 6.70
C LEU A 81 1.21 -2.22 6.49
N LEU A 82 0.93 -1.27 7.38
CA LEU A 82 1.49 0.09 7.33
C LEU A 82 2.69 0.27 8.26
N GLY A 83 3.17 -0.80 8.88
CA GLY A 83 4.33 -0.78 9.77
C GLY A 83 5.62 -0.51 8.98
N THR A 84 6.39 0.49 9.41
CA THR A 84 7.61 0.90 8.72
C THR A 84 8.73 1.18 9.71
N GLN A 85 9.96 0.90 9.28
CA GLN A 85 11.15 1.39 9.98
C GLN A 85 12.29 1.58 8.99
N ARG A 86 13.10 2.63 9.17
CA ARG A 86 14.21 3.00 8.26
C ARG A 86 13.77 3.09 6.78
N ASN A 87 12.56 3.61 6.54
CA ASN A 87 11.93 3.73 5.22
C ASN A 87 11.70 2.38 4.49
N ALA A 88 11.72 1.26 5.21
CA ALA A 88 11.35 -0.06 4.70
C ALA A 88 10.03 -0.53 5.32
N PRO A 89 9.11 -1.07 4.52
CA PRO A 89 7.90 -1.71 5.05
C PRO A 89 8.27 -3.06 5.68
N ILE A 90 7.64 -3.40 6.81
CA ILE A 90 7.80 -4.73 7.41
C ILE A 90 7.05 -5.81 6.62
N SER A 91 6.08 -5.40 5.81
CA SER A 91 5.25 -6.24 4.95
C SER A 91 5.50 -5.97 3.47
N GLY A 92 6.77 -5.92 3.05
CA GLY A 92 7.15 -5.76 1.63
C GLY A 92 6.89 -6.98 0.73
N ASP A 93 6.32 -8.06 1.27
CA ASP A 93 6.07 -9.34 0.57
C ASP A 93 4.63 -9.39 0.01
N TYR A 94 4.48 -9.75 -1.27
CA TYR A 94 3.17 -9.76 -1.94
C TYR A 94 2.15 -10.66 -1.25
N GLU A 95 2.54 -11.88 -0.89
CA GLU A 95 1.61 -12.84 -0.27
C GLU A 95 1.22 -12.39 1.14
N LEU A 96 2.17 -11.83 1.90
CA LEU A 96 1.89 -11.24 3.19
C LEU A 96 0.88 -10.08 3.07
N VAL A 97 1.13 -9.11 2.19
CA VAL A 97 0.23 -7.98 1.94
C VAL A 97 -1.16 -8.47 1.55
N ARG A 98 -1.24 -9.43 0.63
CA ARG A 98 -2.51 -10.03 0.19
C ARG A 98 -3.26 -10.67 1.35
N CYS A 99 -2.59 -11.44 2.19
CA CYS A 99 -3.19 -12.08 3.37
C CYS A 99 -3.66 -11.05 4.40
N LEU A 100 -2.86 -10.02 4.69
CA LEU A 100 -3.24 -8.94 5.61
C LEU A 100 -4.44 -8.16 5.10
N LEU A 101 -4.45 -7.82 3.80
CA LEU A 101 -5.58 -7.14 3.18
C LEU A 101 -6.87 -7.96 3.29
N ASN A 102 -6.80 -9.27 3.12
CA ASN A 102 -7.95 -10.16 3.29
C ASN A 102 -8.46 -10.29 4.74
N GLN A 103 -7.65 -9.94 5.73
CA GLN A 103 -8.05 -9.93 7.15
C GLN A 103 -8.69 -8.61 7.60
N LEU A 104 -8.57 -7.54 6.79
CA LEU A 104 -9.18 -6.25 7.10
C LEU A 104 -10.71 -6.35 7.11
N GLN A 105 -11.32 -5.58 8.02
CA GLN A 105 -12.76 -5.35 8.06
C GLN A 105 -13.14 -4.24 7.07
N GLU A 106 -14.38 -4.24 6.57
CA GLU A 106 -14.81 -3.29 5.51
C GLU A 106 -14.63 -1.81 5.91
N HIS A 107 -14.84 -1.46 7.17
CA HIS A 107 -14.62 -0.10 7.66
C HIS A 107 -13.15 0.33 7.71
N GLN A 108 -12.21 -0.62 7.62
CA GLN A 108 -10.77 -0.33 7.62
C GLN A 108 -10.25 -0.03 6.21
N ASP A 109 -11.05 -0.30 5.18
CA ASP A 109 -10.68 -0.07 3.78
C ASP A 109 -10.45 1.42 3.50
N GLU A 110 -11.25 2.30 4.09
CA GLU A 110 -11.11 3.76 3.96
C GLU A 110 -9.74 4.23 4.47
N LEU A 111 -9.36 3.78 5.67
CA LEU A 111 -8.05 4.12 6.24
C LEU A 111 -6.91 3.66 5.34
N ILE A 112 -7.00 2.49 4.71
CA ILE A 112 -5.95 2.02 3.81
C ILE A 112 -5.91 2.84 2.51
N ILE A 113 -7.07 3.14 1.92
CA ILE A 113 -7.15 3.94 0.68
C ILE A 113 -6.50 5.31 0.88
N GLU A 114 -6.78 5.97 2.01
CA GLU A 114 -6.21 7.28 2.33
C GLU A 114 -4.68 7.26 2.52
N GLN A 115 -4.12 6.09 2.86
CA GLN A 115 -2.68 5.92 3.07
C GLN A 115 -1.93 5.55 1.78
N ILE A 116 -2.62 5.25 0.68
CA ILE A 116 -1.99 4.88 -0.61
C ILE A 116 -1.00 5.94 -1.09
N PRO A 117 -1.33 7.24 -1.17
CA PRO A 117 -0.37 8.25 -1.61
C PRO A 117 0.87 8.31 -0.72
N ALA A 118 0.67 8.29 0.60
CA ALA A 118 1.77 8.31 1.56
C ALA A 118 2.68 7.07 1.46
N ALA A 119 2.12 5.89 1.21
CA ALA A 119 2.90 4.67 0.98
C ALA A 119 3.75 4.79 -0.30
N LEU A 120 3.20 5.34 -1.37
CA LEU A 120 3.93 5.58 -2.62
C LEU A 120 5.09 6.59 -2.39
N MET A 121 4.86 7.66 -1.62
CA MET A 121 5.89 8.68 -1.35
C MET A 121 7.06 8.18 -0.52
N ASN A 122 6.82 7.33 0.47
CA ASN A 122 7.83 6.90 1.44
C ASN A 122 8.75 5.78 0.92
N SER A 123 9.01 5.73 -0.39
CA SER A 123 9.79 4.66 -1.05
C SER A 123 9.22 3.25 -0.85
N GLN A 124 7.92 3.15 -0.55
CA GLN A 124 7.17 1.89 -0.44
C GLN A 124 6.29 1.68 -1.66
N PHE A 125 6.80 2.09 -2.82
CA PHE A 125 6.05 2.06 -4.08
C PHE A 125 5.48 0.67 -4.39
N HIS A 126 6.21 -0.41 -4.08
CA HIS A 126 5.70 -1.77 -4.22
C HIS A 126 4.43 -1.99 -3.40
N VAL A 127 4.44 -1.65 -2.10
CA VAL A 127 3.27 -1.77 -1.23
C VAL A 127 2.14 -0.88 -1.74
N GLY A 128 2.42 0.40 -2.03
CA GLY A 128 1.43 1.32 -2.59
C GLY A 128 0.77 0.80 -3.88
N MET A 129 1.55 0.26 -4.81
CA MET A 129 1.04 -0.35 -6.04
C MET A 129 0.22 -1.62 -5.78
N LEU A 130 0.59 -2.43 -4.78
CA LEU A 130 -0.22 -3.57 -4.36
C LEU A 130 -1.57 -3.13 -3.80
N LEU A 131 -1.61 -2.07 -3.00
CA LEU A 131 -2.85 -1.50 -2.48
C LEU A 131 -3.74 -1.00 -3.62
N VAL A 132 -3.18 -0.20 -4.56
CA VAL A 132 -3.91 0.28 -5.75
C VAL A 132 -4.52 -0.89 -6.52
N ARG A 133 -3.72 -1.91 -6.87
CA ARG A 133 -4.20 -3.09 -7.60
C ARG A 133 -5.26 -3.87 -6.83
N PHE A 134 -5.14 -3.95 -5.50
CA PHE A 134 -6.12 -4.63 -4.66
C PHE A 134 -7.50 -3.97 -4.77
N TYR A 135 -7.58 -2.66 -4.54
CA TYR A 135 -8.85 -1.92 -4.57
C TYR A 135 -9.43 -1.71 -5.96
N LEU A 136 -8.63 -1.83 -7.03
CA LEU A 136 -9.12 -1.76 -8.41
C LEU A 136 -9.57 -3.12 -8.98
N HIS A 137 -8.80 -4.20 -8.73
CA HIS A 137 -8.94 -5.44 -9.51
C HIS A 137 -8.92 -6.74 -8.70
N LYS A 138 -8.49 -6.73 -7.43
CA LYS A 138 -8.27 -7.98 -6.66
C LYS A 138 -9.08 -8.07 -5.36
N LEU A 139 -10.15 -7.31 -5.24
CA LEU A 139 -11.11 -7.50 -4.14
C LEU A 139 -11.70 -8.92 -4.20
N PRO A 140 -11.64 -9.70 -3.10
CA PRO A 140 -12.24 -11.03 -3.04
C PRO A 140 -13.73 -11.01 -3.38
N ALA A 141 -14.19 -12.08 -4.03
CA ALA A 141 -15.61 -12.25 -4.36
C ALA A 141 -16.46 -12.19 -3.07
N GLY A 142 -17.36 -11.20 -2.99
CA GLY A 142 -18.25 -10.99 -1.84
C GLY A 142 -17.83 -9.86 -0.91
N ARG A 143 -16.57 -9.42 -0.92
CA ARG A 143 -16.14 -8.22 -0.19
C ARG A 143 -16.63 -6.97 -0.90
N LYS A 144 -17.32 -6.09 -0.17
CA LYS A 144 -17.85 -4.84 -0.73
C LYS A 144 -17.33 -3.68 0.12
N PRO A 145 -16.12 -3.16 -0.16
CA PRO A 145 -15.62 -2.01 0.58
C PRO A 145 -16.65 -0.89 0.45
N GLU A 146 -16.97 -0.23 1.57
CA GLU A 146 -17.95 0.85 1.61
C GLU A 146 -17.56 1.99 0.66
N ARG A 147 -16.25 2.18 0.48
CA ARG A 147 -15.63 3.13 -0.43
C ARG A 147 -14.68 2.42 -1.38
N LYS A 148 -14.82 2.69 -2.68
CA LYS A 148 -13.87 2.24 -3.71
C LYS A 148 -12.87 3.35 -4.01
N LEU A 149 -11.68 2.96 -4.49
CA LEU A 149 -10.71 3.91 -5.02
C LEU A 149 -11.35 4.71 -6.16
N THR A 150 -11.33 6.03 -6.02
CA THR A 150 -11.91 6.99 -6.96
C THR A 150 -10.89 7.46 -7.99
N ALA A 151 -11.36 8.10 -9.05
CA ALA A 151 -10.48 8.70 -10.06
C ALA A 151 -9.52 9.75 -9.48
N MET A 152 -9.99 10.54 -8.50
CA MET A 152 -9.15 11.57 -7.86
C MET A 152 -8.09 10.96 -6.95
N GLU A 153 -8.40 9.90 -6.21
CA GLU A 153 -7.42 9.22 -5.36
C GLU A 153 -6.38 8.49 -6.20
N LEU A 154 -6.78 7.88 -7.32
CA LEU A 154 -5.82 7.28 -8.26
C LEU A 154 -4.94 8.35 -8.93
N TYR A 155 -5.48 9.54 -9.21
CA TYR A 155 -4.70 10.70 -9.64
C TYR A 155 -3.74 11.18 -8.55
N GLN A 156 -4.17 11.27 -7.29
CA GLN A 156 -3.29 11.65 -6.17
C GLN A 156 -2.16 10.63 -5.97
N ALA A 157 -2.43 9.34 -6.19
CA ALA A 157 -1.41 8.30 -6.19
C ALA A 157 -0.37 8.49 -7.31
N PHE A 158 -0.80 8.95 -8.50
CA PHE A 158 0.11 9.34 -9.59
C PHE A 158 0.99 10.53 -9.19
N GLU A 159 0.39 11.61 -8.67
CA GLU A 159 1.12 12.83 -8.26
C GLU A 159 2.13 12.54 -7.15
N ALA A 160 1.74 11.70 -6.18
CA ALA A 160 2.59 11.27 -5.09
C ALA A 160 3.89 10.62 -5.60
N LEU A 161 3.85 9.88 -6.71
CA LEU A 161 5.05 9.32 -7.33
C LEU A 161 5.89 10.38 -8.02
N ASP A 162 5.25 11.31 -8.73
CA ASP A 162 5.93 12.40 -9.44
C ASP A 162 6.71 13.32 -8.49
N GLU A 163 6.17 13.60 -7.30
CA GLU A 163 6.85 14.40 -6.25
C GLU A 163 8.13 13.74 -5.70
N VAL A 164 8.28 12.42 -5.83
CA VAL A 164 9.39 11.65 -5.23
C VAL A 164 10.49 11.34 -6.23
N VAL A 165 10.18 11.34 -7.53
CA VAL A 165 11.13 11.16 -8.65
C VAL A 165 12.38 12.06 -8.55
N PRO A 166 12.32 13.33 -8.09
CA PRO A 166 13.51 14.20 -8.05
C PRO A 166 14.55 13.83 -6.99
N PHE A 167 14.19 13.05 -5.96
CA PHE A 167 15.03 12.92 -4.76
C PHE A 167 15.63 11.53 -4.54
N ASN A 168 15.14 10.46 -5.19
CA ASN A 168 15.57 9.07 -4.90
C ASN A 168 15.58 8.09 -6.11
N SER A 169 15.40 8.57 -7.34
CA SER A 169 15.04 7.70 -8.47
C SER A 169 16.12 6.69 -8.90
N GLN A 170 15.78 5.40 -8.83
CA GLN A 170 16.49 4.29 -9.49
C GLN A 170 15.71 3.77 -10.72
N GLY A 171 14.80 4.58 -11.28
CA GLY A 171 13.98 4.25 -12.46
C GLY A 171 12.71 3.43 -12.18
N ASN A 172 12.49 2.98 -10.93
CA ASN A 172 11.30 2.20 -10.57
C ASN A 172 10.05 3.09 -10.37
N GLU A 173 10.26 4.34 -9.98
CA GLU A 173 9.22 5.33 -9.72
C GLU A 173 8.53 5.77 -11.02
N GLU A 174 9.31 6.00 -12.09
CA GLU A 174 8.79 6.30 -13.43
C GLU A 174 7.96 5.13 -13.99
N LEU A 175 8.43 3.90 -13.76
CA LEU A 175 7.68 2.69 -14.14
C LEU A 175 6.36 2.58 -13.36
N ALA A 176 6.38 2.89 -12.06
CA ALA A 176 5.19 2.88 -11.22
C ALA A 176 4.19 3.99 -11.64
N ALA A 177 4.66 5.20 -11.94
CA ALA A 177 3.82 6.29 -12.42
C ALA A 177 3.15 5.95 -13.77
N LEU A 178 3.91 5.36 -14.69
CA LEU A 178 3.37 4.85 -15.96
C LEU A 178 2.34 3.74 -15.73
N GLU A 179 2.55 2.87 -14.74
CA GLU A 179 1.60 1.83 -14.39
C GLU A 179 0.29 2.43 -13.83
N ILE A 180 0.37 3.40 -12.92
CA ILE A 180 -0.82 4.12 -12.44
C ILE A 180 -1.55 4.79 -13.61
N MET A 181 -0.82 5.41 -14.54
CA MET A 181 -1.42 6.01 -15.73
C MET A 181 -2.19 4.99 -16.57
N LYS A 182 -1.60 3.81 -16.80
CA LYS A 182 -2.29 2.71 -17.51
C LYS A 182 -3.55 2.25 -16.77
N LEU A 183 -3.49 2.12 -15.44
CA LEU A 183 -4.66 1.78 -14.63
C LEU A 183 -5.75 2.86 -14.74
N MET A 184 -5.39 4.14 -14.80
CA MET A 184 -6.35 5.23 -15.03
C MET A 184 -7.02 5.14 -16.42
N VAL A 185 -6.29 4.69 -17.44
CA VAL A 185 -6.82 4.46 -18.78
C VAL A 185 -7.76 3.25 -18.79
N ASP A 186 -7.30 2.11 -18.27
CA ASP A 186 -8.05 0.84 -18.28
C ASP A 186 -9.35 0.93 -17.49
N THR A 187 -9.37 1.70 -16.40
CA THR A 187 -10.57 1.95 -15.59
C THR A 187 -11.46 3.07 -16.15
N GLY A 188 -11.00 3.81 -17.15
CA GLY A 188 -11.65 5.02 -17.67
C GLY A 188 -11.60 6.22 -16.73
N PHE A 189 -10.92 6.13 -15.58
CA PHE A 189 -10.78 7.22 -14.60
C PHE A 189 -10.06 8.43 -15.17
N VAL A 190 -9.16 8.22 -16.14
CA VAL A 190 -8.49 9.28 -16.90
C VAL A 190 -9.49 10.29 -17.48
N HIS A 191 -10.67 9.84 -17.94
CA HIS A 191 -11.70 10.72 -18.48
C HIS A 191 -12.34 11.62 -17.43
N ASN A 192 -12.46 11.14 -16.18
CA ASN A 192 -12.98 11.95 -15.09
C ASN A 192 -12.05 13.13 -14.82
N ILE A 193 -10.74 12.88 -14.79
CA ILE A 193 -9.71 13.92 -14.60
C ILE A 193 -9.75 14.92 -15.74
N LEU A 194 -9.73 14.44 -16.99
CA LEU A 194 -9.78 15.30 -18.17
C LEU A 194 -11.08 16.12 -18.25
N TYR A 195 -12.22 15.55 -17.88
CA TYR A 195 -13.51 16.27 -17.83
C TYR A 195 -13.52 17.37 -16.75
N ARG A 196 -12.98 17.09 -15.56
CA ARG A 196 -12.84 18.10 -14.50
C ARG A 196 -11.89 19.22 -14.92
N ALA A 197 -10.83 18.89 -15.64
CA ALA A 197 -9.91 19.86 -16.23
C ALA A 197 -10.61 20.76 -17.26
N GLN A 198 -11.35 20.16 -18.20
CA GLN A 198 -12.08 20.88 -19.24
C GLN A 198 -13.15 21.82 -18.66
N THR A 199 -13.78 21.43 -17.56
CA THR A 199 -14.82 22.22 -16.87
C THR A 199 -14.25 23.24 -15.88
N GLY A 200 -12.93 23.37 -15.77
CA GLY A 200 -12.26 24.31 -14.85
C GLY A 200 -12.42 23.97 -13.36
N LYS A 201 -12.88 22.76 -13.04
CA LYS A 201 -13.10 22.31 -11.64
C LYS A 201 -11.85 21.73 -11.00
N PHE A 202 -10.82 21.48 -11.79
CA PHE A 202 -9.55 20.89 -11.37
C PHE A 202 -8.46 21.27 -12.36
N VAL A 203 -7.21 21.39 -11.93
CA VAL A 203 -6.07 21.67 -12.82
C VAL A 203 -5.06 20.53 -12.65
N PRO A 204 -5.00 19.58 -13.59
CA PRO A 204 -3.98 18.53 -13.56
C PRO A 204 -2.57 19.09 -13.73
N SER A 205 -1.58 18.37 -13.20
CA SER A 205 -0.16 18.68 -13.30
C SER A 205 0.35 18.56 -14.74
N GLN A 206 1.50 19.18 -14.99
CA GLN A 206 2.17 19.05 -16.27
C GLN A 206 2.68 17.61 -16.49
N SER A 207 3.13 16.93 -15.43
CA SER A 207 3.59 15.54 -15.47
C SER A 207 2.46 14.59 -15.88
N PHE A 208 1.22 14.84 -15.42
CA PHE A 208 0.05 14.10 -15.88
C PHE A 208 -0.11 14.18 -17.41
N TYR A 209 -0.05 15.39 -17.99
CA TYR A 209 -0.13 15.56 -19.44
C TYR A 209 1.06 14.94 -20.18
N ASN A 210 2.27 15.04 -19.63
CA ASN A 210 3.45 14.40 -20.19
C ASN A 210 3.30 12.87 -20.22
N ALA A 211 2.78 12.28 -19.15
CA ALA A 211 2.51 10.86 -19.04
C ALA A 211 1.43 10.39 -20.05
N LEU A 212 0.41 11.22 -20.34
CA LEU A 212 -0.56 10.92 -21.41
C LEU A 212 0.08 10.88 -22.80
N ASN A 213 1.06 11.74 -23.07
CA ASN A 213 1.72 11.83 -24.37
C ASN A 213 2.64 10.65 -24.68
N VAL A 214 3.11 9.94 -23.65
CA VAL A 214 3.96 8.73 -23.80
C VAL A 214 3.15 7.43 -23.87
N LEU A 215 1.82 7.50 -23.76
CA LEU A 215 0.94 6.34 -23.96
C LEU A 215 1.01 5.81 -25.39
N LYS A 216 0.71 4.53 -25.56
CA LYS A 216 0.70 3.87 -26.87
C LYS A 216 -0.37 4.50 -27.78
N PRO A 217 -0.19 4.44 -29.11
CA PRO A 217 -1.16 5.01 -30.05
C PRO A 217 -2.62 4.54 -29.84
N ALA A 218 -2.83 3.27 -29.48
CA ALA A 218 -4.15 2.73 -29.19
C ALA A 218 -4.80 3.36 -27.94
N GLU A 219 -4.02 3.56 -26.87
CA GLU A 219 -4.46 4.21 -25.63
C GLU A 219 -4.77 5.70 -25.89
N GLN A 220 -3.93 6.38 -26.67
CA GLN A 220 -4.20 7.76 -27.11
C GLN A 220 -5.47 7.86 -27.98
N GLN A 221 -5.74 6.86 -28.81
CA GLN A 221 -6.96 6.82 -29.63
C GLN A 221 -8.21 6.62 -28.77
N PHE A 222 -8.15 5.76 -27.75
CA PHE A 222 -9.22 5.60 -26.76
C PHE A 222 -9.55 6.93 -26.07
N LEU A 223 -8.54 7.69 -25.67
CA LEU A 223 -8.72 9.04 -25.09
C LEU A 223 -9.45 9.98 -26.06
N LYS A 224 -9.03 10.02 -27.33
CA LYS A 224 -9.62 10.89 -28.35
C LYS A 224 -11.09 10.55 -28.64
N GLN A 225 -11.47 9.27 -28.62
CA GLN A 225 -12.84 8.85 -28.91
C GLN A 225 -13.84 9.31 -27.84
N PHE A 226 -13.43 9.36 -26.57
CA PHE A 226 -14.31 9.78 -25.47
C PHE A 226 -14.56 11.30 -25.45
N HIS A 227 -13.55 12.09 -25.83
CA HIS A 227 -13.63 13.56 -25.90
C HIS A 227 -14.03 14.10 -27.27
N ALA A 228 -14.27 13.22 -28.25
CA ALA A 228 -14.82 13.63 -29.54
C ALA A 228 -16.21 14.24 -29.31
N PRO A 229 -16.50 15.44 -29.86
CA PRO A 229 -17.84 16.00 -29.78
C PRO A 229 -18.81 14.99 -30.39
N LYS A 230 -19.78 14.52 -29.60
CA LYS A 230 -20.89 13.73 -30.14
C LYS A 230 -21.54 14.61 -31.20
N LYS A 231 -21.49 14.17 -32.46
CA LYS A 231 -22.22 14.84 -33.55
C LYS A 231 -23.68 14.92 -33.11
N ALA A 232 -24.17 16.16 -32.97
CA ALA A 232 -25.58 16.47 -32.77
C ALA A 232 -26.39 16.08 -34.00
#